data_AF-A0A9E5HFB1-F1
#
_entry.id   AF-A0A9E5HFB1-F1
#
_cell.length_a   1.000
_cell.length_b   1.000
_cell.length_c   1.000
_cell.angle_alpha   90.00
_cell.angle_beta   90.00
_cell.angle_gamma   90.00
#
_symmetry.space_group_name_H-M   'P 1'
#
loop_
_entity.id
_entity.type
_entity.pdbx_description
1 polymer ?
#
loop_
_entity_poly.entity_id
_entity_poly.type
_entity_poly.pdbx_seq_one_letter_code
_entity_poly.pdbx_strand_id
1 'polypeptide(L)' 'MDSMQEFWACQWLLTNIGETYKTQEILKAIEIAQSEGYISKDGHLTAAGKNYVERHKEVFSLME' A
#
# COMPACT_ATOMS: atom_id res chain seq x y z
N MET A 1 6.50 -11.55 14.42
CA MET A 1 5.57 -10.41 14.64
C MET A 1 5.46 -9.52 13.40
N ASP A 2 6.36 -9.67 12.43
CA ASP A 2 6.46 -8.84 11.21
C ASP A 2 5.34 -9.08 10.18
N SER A 3 4.80 -10.30 10.09
CA SER A 3 3.75 -10.63 9.11
C SER A 3 2.46 -9.83 9.31
N MET A 4 2.11 -9.49 10.55
CA MET A 4 0.91 -8.71 10.84
C MET A 4 1.08 -7.25 10.44
N GLN A 5 2.26 -6.65 10.68
CA GLN A 5 2.56 -5.30 10.23
C GLN A 5 2.63 -5.20 8.71
N GLU A 6 3.25 -6.17 8.03
CA GLU A 6 3.28 -6.20 6.56
C GLU A 6 1.88 -6.37 5.97
N PHE A 7 1.03 -7.19 6.58
CA PHE A 7 -0.37 -7.33 6.15
C PHE A 7 -1.12 -6.00 6.22
N TRP A 8 -1.05 -5.31 7.37
CA TRP A 8 -1.70 -4.00 7.53
C TRP A 8 -1.12 -2.93 6.62
N ALA A 9 0.20 -2.95 6.37
CA ALA A 9 0.85 -2.04 5.43
C ALA A 9 0.38 -2.28 3.99
N CYS A 10 0.27 -3.53 3.54
CA CYS A 10 -0.29 -3.89 2.24
C CYS A 10 -1.76 -3.47 2.12
N GLN A 11 -2.57 -3.75 3.15
CA GLN A 11 -3.99 -3.40 3.14
C GLN A 11 -4.18 -1.88 3.06
N TRP A 12 -3.43 -1.12 3.86
CA TRP A 12 -3.45 0.33 3.81
C TRP A 12 -3.01 0.87 2.45
N LEU A 13 -1.92 0.33 1.89
CA LEU A 13 -1.41 0.71 0.57
C LEU A 13 -2.48 0.54 -0.52
N LEU A 14 -3.13 -0.63 -0.55
CA LEU A 14 -4.18 -0.93 -1.53
C LEU A 14 -5.40 -0.02 -1.36
N THR A 15 -5.80 0.28 -0.13
CA THR A 15 -6.87 1.25 0.14
C THR A 15 -6.50 2.64 -0.36
N ASN A 16 -5.30 3.13 -0.04
CA ASN A 16 -4.84 4.45 -0.46
C ASN A 16 -4.73 4.56 -1.99
N ILE A 17 -4.29 3.50 -2.67
CA ILE A 17 -4.31 3.43 -4.14
C ILE A 17 -5.75 3.45 -4.66
N GLY A 18 -6.65 2.68 -4.05
CA GLY A 18 -8.08 2.69 -4.38
C GLY A 18 -8.68 4.10 -4.32
N GLU A 19 -8.39 4.85 -3.25
CA GLU A 19 -8.84 6.22 -3.06
C GLU A 19 -8.20 7.19 -4.08
N THR A 20 -6.87 7.11 -4.25
CA THR A 20 -6.10 7.97 -5.17
C THR A 20 -6.58 7.82 -6.62
N TYR A 21 -6.86 6.60 -7.04
CA TYR A 21 -7.29 6.27 -8.40
C TYR A 21 -8.81 6.17 -8.56
N LYS A 22 -9.57 6.49 -7.50
CA LYS A 22 -11.05 6.41 -7.47
C LYS A 22 -11.58 5.06 -7.97
N THR A 23 -10.90 3.98 -7.63
CA THR A 23 -11.29 2.62 -7.97
C THR A 23 -11.75 1.88 -6.72
N GLN A 24 -12.93 1.26 -6.80
CA GLN A 24 -13.44 0.35 -5.75
C GLN A 24 -13.07 -1.11 -6.04
N GLU A 25 -12.47 -1.38 -7.20
CA GLU A 25 -12.06 -2.72 -7.60
C GLU A 25 -10.66 -3.03 -7.04
N ILE A 26 -10.60 -3.97 -6.08
CA ILE A 26 -9.35 -4.38 -5.43
C ILE A 26 -8.32 -4.90 -6.42
N LEU A 27 -8.77 -5.60 -7.48
CA LEU A 27 -7.88 -6.11 -8.53
C LEU A 27 -7.17 -4.97 -9.26
N LYS A 28 -7.89 -3.90 -9.62
CA LYS A 28 -7.27 -2.71 -10.23
C LYS A 28 -6.28 -2.04 -9.29
N ALA A 29 -6.59 -1.95 -8.00
CA ALA A 29 -5.65 -1.40 -7.02
C ALA A 29 -4.36 -2.24 -6.92
N ILE A 30 -4.48 -3.56 -6.98
CA ILE A 30 -3.33 -4.48 -7.01
C ILE A 30 -2.53 -4.31 -8.31
N GLU A 31 -3.19 -4.25 -9.47
CA GLU A 31 -2.53 -4.03 -10.76
C GLU A 31 -1.74 -2.71 -10.78
N ILE A 32 -2.33 -1.64 -10.26
CA ILE A 32 -1.65 -0.35 -10.12
C ILE A 32 -0.47 -0.47 -9.15
N ALA A 33 -0.67 -1.07 -7.97
CA ALA A 33 0.40 -1.26 -6.98
C ALA A 33 1.57 -2.08 -7.53
N GLN A 34 1.29 -3.08 -8.38
CA GLN A 34 2.31 -3.88 -9.07
C GLN A 34 3.00 -3.11 -10.19
N SER A 35 2.24 -2.34 -10.98
CA SER A 35 2.77 -1.49 -12.05
C SER A 35 3.71 -0.42 -11.51
N GLU A 36 3.38 0.16 -10.35
CA GLU A 36 4.20 1.14 -9.62
C GLU A 36 5.37 0.49 -8.86
N GLY A 37 5.41 -0.84 -8.79
CA GLY A 37 6.46 -1.61 -8.11
C GLY A 37 6.36 -1.61 -6.59
N TYR A 38 5.22 -1.20 -6.01
CA TYR A 38 4.99 -1.24 -4.56
C TYR A 38 4.71 -2.65 -4.04
N ILE A 39 4.12 -3.50 -4.88
CA ILE A 39 3.84 -4.92 -4.57
C ILE A 39 4.49 -5.80 -5.64
N SER A 40 5.04 -6.94 -5.22
CA SER A 40 5.57 -7.96 -6.14
C SER A 40 4.44 -8.69 -6.87
N LYS A 41 4.80 -9.45 -7.91
CA LYS A 41 3.84 -10.31 -8.62
C LYS A 41 3.18 -11.34 -7.69
N ASP A 42 3.87 -11.74 -6.63
CA ASP A 42 3.40 -12.69 -5.62
C ASP A 42 2.57 -12.03 -4.50
N GLY A 43 2.32 -10.72 -4.56
CA GLY A 43 1.51 -10.00 -3.57
C GLY A 43 2.27 -9.53 -2.33
N HIS A 44 3.60 -9.57 -2.34
CA HIS A 44 4.42 -9.11 -1.23
C HIS A 44 4.80 -7.63 -1.36
N LEU A 45 4.80 -6.91 -0.25
CA LEU A 45 5.21 -5.51 -0.20
C LEU A 45 6.71 -5.38 -0.52
N THR A 46 7.06 -4.59 -1.54
CA THR A 46 8.45 -4.36 -1.91
C THR A 46 9.08 -3.30 -1.01
N ALA A 47 10.40 -3.08 -1.13
CA ALA A 47 11.07 -1.97 -0.47
C ALA A 47 10.49 -0.60 -0.90
N ALA A 48 10.02 -0.46 -2.14
CA ALA A 48 9.37 0.76 -2.62
C ALA A 48 7.99 0.94 -1.95
N GLY A 49 7.21 -0.14 -1.83
CA GLY A 49 5.92 -0.13 -1.13
C GLY A 49 6.06 0.20 0.35
N LYS A 50 7.08 -0.34 1.03
CA LYS A 50 7.40 -0.02 2.43
C LYS A 50 7.70 1.47 2.63
N ASN A 51 8.60 2.01 1.81
CA ASN A 51 8.93 3.45 1.83
C ASN A 51 7.71 4.33 1.54
N TYR A 52 6.84 3.92 0.61
CA TYR A 52 5.61 4.64 0.30
C TYR A 52 4.68 4.67 1.52
N VAL A 53 4.43 3.52 2.14
CA VAL A 53 3.60 3.42 3.34
C VAL A 53 4.19 4.25 4.49
N GLU A 54 5.49 4.24 4.71
CA GLU A 54 6.14 5.03 5.76
C GLU A 54 5.98 6.54 5.53
N ARG A 55 6.28 7.03 4.32
CA ARG A 55 6.15 8.45 3.96
C ARG A 55 4.72 8.97 4.08
N HIS A 56 3.73 8.13 3.73
CA HIS A 56 2.33 8.53 3.81
C HIS A 56 1.71 8.26 5.20
N LYS A 57 2.32 7.41 6.04
CA LYS A 57 1.92 7.25 7.45
C LYS A 57 2.31 8.46 8.32
N GLU A 58 3.44 9.10 8.05
CA GLU A 58 3.85 10.31 8.77
C GLU A 58 2.85 11.46 8.62
N VAL A 59 2.07 11.47 7.53
CA VAL A 59 1.00 12.46 7.30
C VAL A 59 -0.16 12.31 8.30
N PHE A 60 -0.41 11.09 8.82
CA PHE A 60 -1.46 10.85 9.81
C PHE A 60 -1.01 11.12 11.25
N SER A 61 0.28 10.98 11.56
CA SER A 61 0.78 11.21 12.92
C SER A 61 0.85 12.69 13.32
N LEU A 62 0.61 13.61 12.37
CA LEU A 62 0.53 15.06 12.59
C LEU A 62 -0.93 15.57 12.74
N MET A 63 -1.93 14.68 12.73
CA MET A 63 -3.34 15.02 12.94
C MET A 63 -3.90 14.61 14.31
N GLU A 64 -3.06 14.13 15.23
CA GLU A 64 -3.36 13.99 16.67
C GLU A 64 -2.81 15.19 17.46
#